data_AF-A0A924CJ21-F1
#
_entry.id   AF-A0A924CJ21-F1
#
_cell.length_a   1.000
_cell.length_b   1.000
_cell.length_c   1.000
_cell.angle_alpha   90.00
_cell.angle_beta   90.00
_cell.angle_gamma   90.00
#
_symmetry.space_group_name_H-M   'P 1'
#
loop_
_entity.id
_entity.type
_entity.pdbx_description
1 polymer ?
#
loop_
_entity_poly.entity_id
_entity_poly.type
_entity_poly.pdbx_seq_one_letter_code
_entity_poly.pdbx_strand_id
1 'polypeptide(L)'
;MNVKKFSASSTREALRMVRDALGPDAVILSNRNVNGSVEILALASEDMSSLAPTTDQRAPSKSGFRQSAALDDGARAVAVAPAAVAAAQAAFSRPRAPDHDQAAGLAQALGNARDQAVQAQPAPIVMGGTMQSDPAARNEMSAMMDEIRSMRSMLESQLAELTWTSQAKREPVKSTVLREMLAAGFSASLSRFLIEKMPPAASQESAMKWIKSILERNLATVDNENEMIERGGVFALVGPTGVGKTTTTAKLAARCVMRHGPGKLALITTDGYRIGGYEQLRIYGKILGVMVHSVKDQADLKIALDELKGKHTVLIDTVGVSQRDRMVAEQVAMLSGAGSEVKRLLCLSATSTGETLNEVVRAYQGEGLTGCIMTKLDEAATIGNVLDVVIRQKLNLYYVANGQRVPEDLHVANQQYLVDRAFKLKRETAPFQLQDEELPLVMANTARNMNDATLRGVNLV
;
A
#
# COMPACT_ATOMS: atom_id res chain seq x y z
N MET A 1 2.17 -14.58 -37.21
CA MET A 1 1.98 -13.16 -36.86
C MET A 1 2.03 -12.30 -38.11
N ASN A 2 0.89 -12.12 -38.77
CA ASN A 2 0.70 -11.28 -39.95
C ASN A 2 0.03 -9.96 -39.57
N VAL A 3 0.79 -9.06 -38.94
CA VAL A 3 0.33 -7.67 -38.74
C VAL A 3 0.27 -6.99 -40.10
N LYS A 4 -0.91 -6.49 -40.47
CA LYS A 4 -1.12 -5.76 -41.74
C LYS A 4 -1.33 -4.27 -41.47
N LYS A 5 -0.81 -3.46 -42.39
CA LYS A 5 -0.96 -2.01 -42.42
C LYS A 5 -2.00 -1.63 -43.47
N PHE A 6 -2.95 -0.79 -43.09
CA PHE A 6 -3.99 -0.25 -43.97
C PHE A 6 -3.90 1.27 -43.93
N SER A 7 -3.82 1.92 -45.10
CA SER A 7 -3.79 3.38 -45.22
C SER A 7 -4.93 3.84 -46.13
N ALA A 8 -5.69 4.85 -45.70
CA ALA A 8 -6.84 5.37 -46.46
C ALA A 8 -7.05 6.88 -46.27
N SER A 9 -7.93 7.46 -47.09
CA SER A 9 -8.26 8.90 -47.04
C SER A 9 -9.06 9.29 -45.80
N SER A 10 -9.75 8.33 -45.18
CA SER A 10 -10.56 8.54 -43.98
C SER A 10 -10.49 7.34 -43.04
N THR A 11 -10.70 7.57 -41.73
CA THR A 11 -10.72 6.49 -40.72
C THR A 11 -11.81 5.46 -41.02
N ARG A 12 -12.96 5.87 -41.55
CA ARG A 12 -14.07 4.97 -41.90
C ARG A 12 -13.71 4.02 -43.04
N GLU A 13 -12.95 4.51 -44.01
CA GLU A 13 -12.42 3.71 -45.13
C GLU A 13 -11.33 2.75 -44.64
N ALA A 14 -10.36 3.22 -43.83
CA ALA A 14 -9.33 2.38 -43.25
C ALA A 14 -9.91 1.23 -42.39
N LEU A 15 -10.91 1.52 -41.55
CA LEU A 15 -11.60 0.52 -40.73
C LEU A 15 -12.41 -0.49 -41.55
N ARG A 16 -12.93 -0.08 -42.71
CA ARG A 16 -13.57 -1.00 -43.66
C ARG A 16 -12.53 -1.94 -44.28
N MET A 17 -11.40 -1.42 -44.75
CA MET A 17 -10.32 -2.23 -45.30
C MET A 17 -9.76 -3.25 -44.29
N VAL A 18 -9.63 -2.86 -43.02
CA VAL A 18 -9.28 -3.79 -41.92
C VAL A 18 -10.30 -4.92 -41.81
N ARG A 19 -11.60 -4.59 -41.78
CA ARG A 19 -12.69 -5.56 -41.64
C ARG A 19 -12.80 -6.52 -42.83
N ASP A 20 -12.67 -6.00 -44.05
CA ASP A 20 -12.75 -6.77 -45.28
C ASP A 20 -11.54 -7.72 -45.45
N ALA A 21 -10.39 -7.42 -44.81
CA ALA A 21 -9.13 -8.17 -44.97
C ALA A 21 -8.67 -9.02 -43.77
N LEU A 22 -9.25 -8.80 -42.57
CA LEU A 22 -8.92 -9.49 -41.32
C LEU A 22 -10.15 -9.96 -40.53
N GLY A 23 -11.37 -9.71 -41.04
CA GLY A 23 -12.63 -10.11 -40.39
C GLY A 23 -13.19 -9.06 -39.41
N PRO A 24 -14.40 -9.30 -38.86
CA PRO A 24 -15.07 -8.38 -37.94
C PRO A 24 -14.35 -8.21 -36.61
N ASP A 25 -13.61 -9.24 -36.16
CA ASP A 25 -12.96 -9.31 -34.85
C ASP A 25 -11.46 -8.91 -34.89
N ALA A 26 -11.04 -8.19 -35.93
CA ALA A 26 -9.66 -7.75 -36.09
C ALA A 26 -9.22 -6.78 -34.98
N VAL A 27 -8.09 -7.06 -34.35
CA VAL A 27 -7.53 -6.26 -33.25
C VAL A 27 -6.66 -5.14 -33.82
N ILE A 28 -7.00 -3.90 -33.51
CA ILE A 28 -6.23 -2.71 -33.91
C ILE A 28 -5.13 -2.46 -32.88
N LEU A 29 -3.87 -2.51 -33.32
CA LEU A 29 -2.69 -2.19 -32.51
C LEU A 29 -2.38 -0.70 -32.48
N SER A 30 -2.64 0.00 -33.59
CA SER A 30 -2.32 1.43 -33.71
C SER A 30 -3.18 2.10 -34.78
N ASN A 31 -3.51 3.37 -34.55
CA ASN A 31 -4.19 4.26 -35.48
C ASN A 31 -3.47 5.61 -35.44
N ARG A 32 -2.95 6.08 -36.58
CA ARG A 32 -2.25 7.37 -36.70
C ARG A 32 -2.67 8.12 -37.95
N ASN A 33 -2.76 9.44 -37.86
CA ASN A 33 -3.00 10.31 -39.02
C ASN A 33 -1.67 10.91 -39.46
N VAL A 34 -1.28 10.69 -40.72
CA VAL A 34 0.00 11.11 -41.29
C VAL A 34 -0.25 11.74 -42.66
N ASN A 35 0.17 13.01 -42.81
CA ASN A 35 0.05 13.78 -44.06
C ASN A 35 -1.37 13.78 -44.69
N GLY A 36 -2.41 13.82 -43.85
CA GLY A 36 -3.81 13.80 -44.29
C GLY A 36 -4.37 12.41 -44.64
N SER A 37 -3.62 11.34 -44.37
CA SER A 37 -4.05 9.95 -44.56
C SER A 37 -4.06 9.19 -43.23
N VAL A 38 -5.03 8.31 -43.03
CA VAL A 38 -5.18 7.52 -41.80
C VAL A 38 -4.55 6.16 -41.99
N GLU A 39 -3.58 5.82 -41.15
CA GLU A 39 -2.89 4.53 -41.13
C GLU A 39 -3.30 3.71 -39.91
N ILE A 40 -3.79 2.49 -40.13
CA ILE A 40 -4.18 1.53 -39.10
C ILE A 40 -3.30 0.28 -39.21
N LEU A 41 -2.75 -0.16 -38.08
CA LEU A 41 -2.06 -1.45 -37.94
C LEU A 41 -2.99 -2.42 -37.20
N ALA A 42 -3.27 -3.58 -37.80
CA ALA A 42 -4.20 -4.56 -37.26
C ALA A 42 -3.75 -6.01 -37.52
N LEU A 43 -4.27 -6.94 -36.72
CA LEU A 43 -4.09 -8.40 -36.85
C LEU A 43 -5.43 -9.13 -36.70
N ALA A 44 -5.53 -10.34 -37.27
CA ALA A 44 -6.70 -11.20 -37.10
C ALA A 44 -6.71 -11.79 -35.68
N SER A 45 -7.90 -11.96 -35.09
CA SER A 45 -8.11 -12.47 -33.73
C SER A 45 -7.42 -13.82 -33.47
N GLU A 46 -7.39 -14.70 -34.46
CA GLU A 46 -6.76 -16.03 -34.39
C GLU A 46 -5.24 -15.96 -34.13
N ASP A 47 -4.55 -14.96 -34.70
CA ASP A 47 -3.11 -14.73 -34.55
C ASP A 47 -2.73 -14.31 -33.11
N MET A 48 -3.70 -13.83 -32.32
CA MET A 48 -3.50 -13.38 -30.93
C MET A 48 -3.22 -14.53 -29.95
N SER A 49 -3.55 -15.77 -30.34
CA SER A 49 -3.23 -16.98 -29.57
C SER A 49 -1.73 -17.20 -29.34
N SER A 50 -0.87 -16.53 -30.12
CA SER A 50 0.60 -16.58 -30.00
C SER A 50 1.21 -15.59 -28.98
N LEU A 51 0.40 -14.80 -28.27
CA LEU A 51 0.84 -13.74 -27.34
C LEU A 51 0.72 -14.10 -25.84
N ALA A 52 0.29 -15.31 -25.49
CA ALA A 52 0.27 -15.79 -24.10
C ALA A 52 1.58 -16.52 -23.76
N PRO A 53 2.30 -16.16 -22.68
CA PRO A 53 3.45 -16.92 -22.21
C PRO A 53 2.99 -18.30 -21.71
N THR A 54 3.62 -19.36 -22.22
CA THR A 54 3.28 -20.75 -21.93
C THR A 54 3.65 -21.14 -20.49
N THR A 55 2.66 -21.56 -19.71
CA THR A 55 2.87 -22.47 -18.56
C THR A 55 2.32 -23.85 -18.93
N ASP A 56 3.16 -24.87 -18.80
CA ASP A 56 2.83 -26.27 -19.11
C ASP A 56 1.53 -26.73 -18.42
N GLN A 57 0.62 -27.31 -19.20
CA GLN A 57 -0.46 -28.16 -18.70
C GLN A 57 -0.45 -29.50 -19.43
N ARG A 58 -0.18 -30.57 -18.69
CA ARG A 58 -0.28 -31.95 -19.16
C ARG A 58 -1.52 -32.60 -18.54
N ALA A 59 -2.58 -32.71 -19.33
CA ALA A 59 -3.71 -33.63 -19.11
C ALA A 59 -3.26 -35.10 -19.43
N PRO A 60 -4.09 -36.17 -19.32
CA PRO A 60 -5.52 -36.28 -18.98
C PRO A 60 -5.76 -37.28 -17.80
N SER A 61 -6.91 -37.91 -17.49
CA SER A 61 -8.09 -38.30 -18.27
C SER A 61 -9.35 -38.59 -17.42
N LYS A 62 -10.44 -39.05 -18.07
CA LYS A 62 -11.80 -39.19 -17.52
C LYS A 62 -12.21 -40.64 -17.25
N SER A 63 -12.86 -40.89 -16.11
CA SER A 63 -14.01 -41.79 -15.91
C SER A 63 -14.68 -41.40 -14.58
N GLY A 64 -15.99 -41.56 -14.33
CA GLY A 64 -17.06 -42.14 -15.13
C GLY A 64 -17.58 -43.45 -14.55
N PHE A 65 -18.45 -43.40 -13.52
CA PHE A 65 -19.69 -44.21 -13.42
C PHE A 65 -20.52 -43.83 -12.16
N ARG A 66 -21.80 -44.21 -12.16
CA ARG A 66 -22.81 -44.01 -11.09
C ARG A 66 -23.19 -45.35 -10.43
N GLN A 67 -23.85 -45.23 -9.27
CA GLN A 67 -24.92 -46.11 -8.76
C GLN A 67 -24.59 -47.41 -7.97
N SER A 68 -24.82 -47.30 -6.64
CA SER A 68 -25.79 -48.09 -5.82
C SER A 68 -25.62 -49.59 -5.51
N ALA A 69 -25.75 -49.86 -4.20
CA ALA A 69 -26.58 -50.88 -3.52
C ALA A 69 -25.98 -52.25 -3.06
N ALA A 70 -26.23 -52.49 -1.76
CA ALA A 70 -26.72 -53.73 -1.12
C ALA A 70 -25.80 -54.94 -0.77
N LEU A 71 -25.83 -55.27 0.55
CA LEU A 71 -25.92 -56.60 1.21
C LEU A 71 -24.74 -57.62 1.03
N ASP A 72 -24.05 -58.09 2.09
CA ASP A 72 -24.40 -59.18 3.06
C ASP A 72 -24.04 -60.59 2.49
N ASP A 73 -23.44 -61.59 3.16
CA ASP A 73 -23.03 -61.86 4.57
C ASP A 73 -21.70 -62.72 4.58
N GLY A 74 -21.09 -63.01 5.75
CA GLY A 74 -20.28 -64.23 5.92
C GLY A 74 -19.17 -64.19 6.98
N ALA A 75 -19.41 -64.74 8.17
CA ALA A 75 -18.45 -64.79 9.28
C ALA A 75 -17.32 -65.85 9.15
N ARG A 76 -16.16 -65.57 9.77
CA ARG A 76 -15.47 -66.51 10.69
C ARG A 76 -14.35 -65.86 11.50
N ALA A 77 -14.25 -66.24 12.77
CA ALA A 77 -13.30 -65.70 13.75
C ALA A 77 -12.17 -66.68 14.09
N VAL A 78 -11.00 -66.14 14.47
CA VAL A 78 -10.14 -66.71 15.52
C VAL A 78 -9.58 -65.55 16.35
N ALA A 79 -9.60 -65.68 17.68
CA ALA A 79 -9.15 -64.65 18.60
C ALA A 79 -7.80 -65.01 19.24
N VAL A 80 -6.95 -64.00 19.46
CA VAL A 80 -5.96 -63.99 20.55
C VAL A 80 -5.93 -62.57 21.14
N ALA A 81 -5.99 -62.49 22.46
CA ALA A 81 -5.88 -61.27 23.28
C ALA A 81 -5.11 -61.66 24.57
N PRO A 82 -4.94 -60.81 25.60
CA PRO A 82 -5.12 -59.35 25.68
C PRO A 82 -3.93 -58.60 26.35
N ALA A 83 -3.88 -57.27 26.28
CA ALA A 83 -3.48 -56.39 27.40
C ALA A 83 -3.68 -54.89 27.07
N ALA A 84 -4.04 -54.10 28.09
CA ALA A 84 -3.92 -52.63 28.15
C ALA A 84 -4.81 -51.73 27.27
N VAL A 85 -6.14 -51.95 27.24
CA VAL A 85 -7.12 -50.85 27.07
C VAL A 85 -8.29 -51.03 28.06
N ALA A 86 -8.17 -50.43 29.24
CA ALA A 86 -9.19 -50.51 30.29
C ALA A 86 -9.29 -49.22 31.12
N ALA A 87 -9.67 -48.09 30.49
CA ALA A 87 -10.01 -46.84 31.20
C ALA A 87 -10.82 -45.80 30.37
N ALA A 88 -11.55 -46.20 29.30
CA ALA A 88 -12.08 -45.24 28.32
C ALA A 88 -13.61 -45.21 28.11
N GLN A 89 -14.41 -46.09 28.74
CA GLN A 89 -15.87 -46.17 28.50
C GLN A 89 -16.68 -46.46 29.77
N ALA A 90 -16.84 -45.46 30.64
CA ALA A 90 -17.79 -45.52 31.76
C ALA A 90 -18.23 -44.12 32.27
N ALA A 91 -18.46 -43.14 31.38
CA ALA A 91 -18.87 -41.78 31.81
C ALA A 91 -19.73 -40.98 30.79
N PHE A 92 -20.45 -41.63 29.87
CA PHE A 92 -21.47 -40.94 29.07
C PHE A 92 -22.86 -41.14 29.69
N SER A 93 -23.26 -40.21 30.57
CA SER A 93 -24.64 -40.10 31.06
C SER A 93 -24.96 -38.69 31.56
N ARG A 94 -25.87 -38.04 30.82
CA ARG A 94 -26.56 -36.74 31.07
C ARG A 94 -25.77 -35.45 30.81
N PRO A 95 -26.41 -34.43 30.19
CA PRO A 95 -25.79 -33.14 29.94
C PRO A 95 -25.85 -32.24 31.18
N ARG A 96 -24.75 -31.53 31.46
CA ARG A 96 -24.68 -30.44 32.43
C ARG A 96 -24.19 -29.20 31.69
N ALA A 97 -24.83 -28.05 31.91
CA ALA A 97 -24.44 -26.81 31.25
C ALA A 97 -23.00 -26.41 31.65
N PRO A 98 -22.20 -25.84 30.73
CA PRO A 98 -20.82 -25.45 31.04
C PRO A 98 -20.79 -24.18 31.89
N ASP A 99 -20.21 -24.27 33.08
CA ASP A 99 -19.94 -23.12 33.96
C ASP A 99 -18.87 -22.18 33.37
N HIS A 100 -19.05 -20.87 33.61
CA HIS A 100 -18.28 -19.79 32.96
C HIS A 100 -16.77 -19.75 33.27
N ASP A 101 -16.29 -20.47 34.28
CA ASP A 101 -14.90 -20.39 34.76
C ASP A 101 -13.89 -21.18 33.92
N GLN A 102 -14.31 -22.23 33.21
CA GLN A 102 -13.37 -23.11 32.50
C GLN A 102 -12.66 -22.41 31.33
N ALA A 103 -13.32 -21.43 30.70
CA ALA A 103 -12.73 -20.64 29.60
C ALA A 103 -11.61 -19.70 30.10
N ALA A 104 -11.72 -19.17 31.31
CA ALA A 104 -10.69 -18.32 31.91
C ALA A 104 -9.43 -19.13 32.25
N GLY A 105 -9.61 -20.32 32.83
CA GLY A 105 -8.50 -21.26 33.11
C GLY A 105 -7.75 -21.69 31.85
N LEU A 106 -8.47 -21.97 30.74
CA LEU A 106 -7.85 -22.35 29.48
C LEU A 106 -7.02 -21.20 28.86
N ALA A 107 -7.54 -19.97 28.90
CA ALA A 107 -6.84 -18.79 28.41
C ALA A 107 -5.55 -18.51 29.20
N GLN A 108 -5.59 -18.68 30.52
CA GLN A 108 -4.43 -18.52 31.40
C GLN A 108 -3.38 -19.62 31.17
N ALA A 109 -3.80 -20.87 30.98
CA ALA A 109 -2.90 -21.98 30.64
C ALA A 109 -2.20 -21.78 29.28
N LEU A 110 -2.93 -21.28 28.27
CA LEU A 110 -2.38 -20.95 26.95
C LEU A 110 -1.41 -19.76 26.99
N GLY A 111 -1.68 -18.75 27.85
CA GLY A 111 -0.74 -17.66 28.10
C GLY A 111 0.58 -18.16 28.68
N ASN A 112 0.52 -18.95 29.76
CA ASN A 112 1.70 -19.51 30.40
C ASN A 112 2.53 -20.40 29.46
N ALA A 113 1.88 -21.22 28.61
CA ALA A 113 2.55 -22.04 27.61
C ALA A 113 3.26 -21.19 26.53
N ARG A 114 2.68 -20.05 26.16
CA ARG A 114 3.24 -19.12 25.17
C ARG A 114 4.48 -18.40 25.72
N ASP A 115 4.45 -17.98 26.99
CA ASP A 115 5.60 -17.32 27.62
C ASP A 115 6.78 -18.28 27.83
N GLN A 116 6.51 -19.55 28.14
CA GLN A 116 7.54 -20.61 28.19
C GLN A 116 8.16 -20.88 26.80
N ALA A 117 7.37 -20.85 25.72
CA ALA A 117 7.87 -21.03 24.37
C ALA A 117 8.77 -19.88 23.88
N VAL A 118 8.63 -18.66 24.43
CA VAL A 118 9.46 -17.49 24.07
C VAL A 118 10.85 -17.52 24.75
N GLN A 119 11.00 -18.22 25.87
CA GLN A 119 12.27 -18.31 26.60
C GLN A 119 13.21 -19.43 26.11
N ALA A 120 12.72 -20.37 25.30
CA ALA A 120 13.51 -21.47 24.76
C ALA A 120 14.32 -21.04 23.51
N GLN A 121 15.57 -20.61 23.71
CA GLN A 121 16.53 -20.51 22.60
C GLN A 121 16.89 -21.93 22.10
N PRO A 122 16.79 -22.23 20.79
CA PRO A 122 17.20 -23.52 20.27
C PRO A 122 18.72 -23.64 20.26
N ALA A 123 19.26 -24.59 21.02
CA ALA A 123 20.66 -24.98 20.91
C ALA A 123 20.95 -25.58 19.52
N PRO A 124 22.14 -25.33 18.93
CA PRO A 124 22.47 -25.85 17.60
C PRO A 124 22.64 -27.37 17.66
N ILE A 125 21.70 -28.10 17.04
CA ILE A 125 21.80 -29.55 16.85
C ILE A 125 22.84 -29.82 15.76
N VAL A 126 24.08 -30.15 16.15
CA VAL A 126 25.11 -30.64 15.23
C VAL A 126 24.80 -32.10 14.89
N MET A 127 23.99 -32.32 13.85
CA MET A 127 23.67 -33.67 13.38
C MET A 127 24.61 -34.08 12.25
N GLY A 128 25.72 -34.74 12.61
CA GLY A 128 26.57 -35.44 11.66
C GLY A 128 25.86 -36.70 11.15
N GLY A 129 25.47 -36.70 9.87
CA GLY A 129 24.83 -37.86 9.24
C GLY A 129 24.28 -37.54 7.86
N THR A 130 24.99 -37.94 6.81
CA THR A 130 24.54 -37.78 5.42
C THR A 130 23.42 -38.77 5.09
N MET A 131 22.18 -38.43 5.45
CA MET A 131 21.00 -39.12 4.90
C MET A 131 20.71 -38.57 3.50
N GLN A 132 20.93 -39.41 2.49
CA GLN A 132 20.32 -39.26 1.16
C GLN A 132 18.82 -39.55 1.29
N SER A 133 18.05 -38.56 1.71
CA SER A 133 16.59 -38.64 1.77
C SER A 133 16.00 -38.57 0.36
N ASP A 134 15.18 -39.56 0.02
CA ASP A 134 14.44 -39.67 -1.24
C ASP A 134 13.69 -38.36 -1.60
N PRO A 135 13.78 -37.86 -2.86
CA PRO A 135 12.98 -36.72 -3.32
C PRO A 135 11.46 -36.90 -3.11
N ALA A 136 10.93 -38.13 -3.21
CA ALA A 136 9.52 -38.40 -2.97
C ALA A 136 9.14 -38.12 -1.50
N ALA A 137 9.91 -38.65 -0.55
CA ALA A 137 9.68 -38.44 0.88
C ALA A 137 9.82 -36.97 1.29
N ARG A 138 10.70 -36.18 0.63
CA ARG A 138 10.77 -34.73 0.83
C ARG A 138 9.50 -34.01 0.34
N ASN A 139 8.95 -34.43 -0.79
CA ASN A 139 7.73 -33.83 -1.34
C ASN A 139 6.50 -34.18 -0.49
N GLU A 140 6.36 -35.43 -0.03
CA GLU A 140 5.30 -35.85 0.89
C GLU A 140 5.38 -35.11 2.24
N MET A 141 6.59 -34.97 2.81
CA MET A 141 6.80 -34.20 4.03
C MET A 141 6.49 -32.70 3.84
N SER A 142 6.77 -32.12 2.67
CA SER A 142 6.37 -30.74 2.34
C SER A 142 4.85 -30.60 2.25
N ALA A 143 4.17 -31.52 1.54
CA ALA A 143 2.72 -31.52 1.42
C ALA A 143 2.03 -31.63 2.79
N MET A 144 2.50 -32.55 3.65
CA MET A 144 2.02 -32.69 5.02
C MET A 144 2.26 -31.42 5.85
N MET A 145 3.42 -30.77 5.71
CA MET A 145 3.71 -29.50 6.39
C MET A 145 2.81 -28.35 5.92
N ASP A 146 2.46 -28.30 4.64
CA ASP A 146 1.54 -27.30 4.09
C ASP A 146 0.08 -27.57 4.51
N GLU A 147 -0.32 -28.83 4.63
CA GLU A 147 -1.63 -29.21 5.16
C GLU A 147 -1.75 -28.92 6.67
N ILE A 148 -0.70 -29.16 7.45
CA ILE A 148 -0.62 -28.73 8.87
C ILE A 148 -0.67 -27.21 8.99
N ARG A 149 0.01 -26.46 8.10
CA ARG A 149 -0.08 -24.98 8.05
C ARG A 149 -1.51 -24.52 7.74
N SER A 150 -2.20 -25.21 6.82
CA SER A 150 -3.59 -24.94 6.45
C SER A 150 -4.54 -25.17 7.62
N MET A 151 -4.48 -26.36 8.25
CA MET A 151 -5.28 -26.67 9.45
C MET A 151 -5.03 -25.68 10.59
N ARG A 152 -3.76 -25.32 10.86
CA ARG A 152 -3.43 -24.30 11.85
C ARG A 152 -4.04 -22.94 11.49
N SER A 153 -3.98 -22.53 10.21
CA SER A 153 -4.58 -21.25 9.78
C SER A 153 -6.10 -21.23 9.93
N MET A 154 -6.77 -22.36 9.67
CA MET A 154 -8.21 -22.51 9.88
C MET A 154 -8.59 -22.42 11.37
N LEU A 155 -7.82 -23.08 12.25
CA LEU A 155 -8.01 -23.01 13.70
C LEU A 155 -7.69 -21.62 14.26
N GLU A 156 -6.62 -20.97 13.80
CA GLU A 156 -6.29 -19.56 14.12
C GLU A 156 -7.46 -18.64 13.75
N SER A 157 -8.09 -18.84 12.59
CA SER A 157 -9.25 -18.06 12.13
C SER A 157 -10.50 -18.30 13.00
N GLN A 158 -10.87 -19.54 13.28
CA GLN A 158 -12.06 -19.86 14.09
C GLN A 158 -11.93 -19.37 15.53
N LEU A 159 -10.73 -19.47 16.13
CA LEU A 159 -10.47 -18.94 17.47
C LEU A 159 -10.50 -17.40 17.49
N ALA A 160 -10.01 -16.73 16.44
CA ALA A 160 -10.12 -15.29 16.30
C ALA A 160 -11.59 -14.84 16.18
N GLU A 161 -12.42 -15.57 15.43
CA GLU A 161 -13.86 -15.31 15.29
C GLU A 161 -14.62 -15.44 16.63
N LEU A 162 -14.38 -16.52 17.37
CA LEU A 162 -15.01 -16.78 18.68
C LEU A 162 -14.60 -15.74 19.75
N THR A 163 -13.31 -15.37 19.78
CA THR A 163 -12.81 -14.35 20.70
C THR A 163 -13.33 -12.96 20.34
N TRP A 164 -13.34 -12.60 19.05
CA TRP A 164 -13.83 -11.31 18.59
C TRP A 164 -15.34 -11.14 18.76
N THR A 165 -16.16 -12.14 18.42
CA THR A 165 -17.62 -12.05 18.62
C THR A 165 -18.00 -11.93 20.10
N SER A 166 -17.24 -12.57 20.99
CA SER A 166 -17.38 -12.42 22.44
C SER A 166 -16.93 -11.04 22.94
N GLN A 167 -15.86 -10.48 22.37
CA GLN A 167 -15.34 -9.16 22.72
C GLN A 167 -16.20 -8.02 22.16
N ALA A 168 -16.67 -8.11 20.92
CA ALA A 168 -17.54 -7.11 20.28
C ALA A 168 -18.87 -6.95 21.02
N LYS A 169 -19.43 -8.06 21.55
CA LYS A 169 -20.61 -8.03 22.45
C LYS A 169 -20.31 -7.39 23.81
N ARG A 170 -19.07 -7.44 24.30
CA ARG A 170 -18.63 -6.83 25.58
C ARG A 170 -18.23 -5.37 25.43
N GLU A 171 -17.65 -4.98 24.31
CA GLU A 171 -17.05 -3.65 24.06
C GLU A 171 -17.57 -3.03 22.74
N PRO A 172 -18.89 -2.86 22.55
CA PRO A 172 -19.47 -2.46 21.25
C PRO A 172 -18.94 -1.12 20.72
N VAL A 173 -18.60 -0.19 21.63
CA VAL A 173 -17.98 1.10 21.27
C VAL A 173 -16.65 0.89 20.51
N LYS A 174 -15.81 -0.08 20.91
CA LYS A 174 -14.54 -0.37 20.23
C LYS A 174 -14.75 -0.89 18.82
N SER A 175 -15.72 -1.80 18.63
CA SER A 175 -16.04 -2.36 17.32
C SER A 175 -16.55 -1.29 16.34
N THR A 176 -17.41 -0.37 16.79
CA THR A 176 -17.88 0.74 15.95
C THR A 176 -16.74 1.70 15.58
N VAL A 177 -15.91 2.10 16.55
CA VAL A 177 -14.77 3.01 16.32
C VAL A 177 -13.74 2.37 15.38
N LEU A 178 -13.46 1.06 15.53
CA LEU A 178 -12.59 0.33 14.61
C LEU A 178 -13.10 0.41 13.17
N ARG A 179 -14.40 0.14 12.97
CA ARG A 179 -15.02 0.23 11.64
C ARG A 179 -14.93 1.65 11.07
N GLU A 180 -15.14 2.68 11.89
CA GLU A 180 -14.98 4.07 11.47
C GLU A 180 -13.55 4.39 11.00
N MET A 181 -12.53 3.84 11.67
CA MET A 181 -11.13 3.99 11.26
C MET A 181 -10.82 3.27 9.94
N LEU A 182 -11.26 2.02 9.81
CA LEU A 182 -11.07 1.24 8.58
C LEU A 182 -11.81 1.87 7.39
N ALA A 183 -13.05 2.34 7.59
CA ALA A 183 -13.83 3.05 6.57
C ALA A 183 -13.24 4.43 6.20
N ALA A 184 -12.52 5.08 7.10
CA ALA A 184 -11.74 6.29 6.80
C ALA A 184 -10.41 6.00 6.07
N GLY A 185 -10.04 4.71 5.91
CA GLY A 185 -8.86 4.24 5.19
C GLY A 185 -7.60 4.02 6.05
N PHE A 186 -7.70 4.12 7.38
CA PHE A 186 -6.55 3.83 8.26
C PHE A 186 -6.19 2.34 8.25
N SER A 187 -4.91 2.01 8.48
CA SER A 187 -4.50 0.61 8.50
C SER A 187 -5.12 -0.15 9.66
N ALA A 188 -5.38 -1.44 9.46
CA ALA A 188 -5.85 -2.33 10.51
C ALA A 188 -4.87 -2.40 11.70
N SER A 189 -3.56 -2.30 11.43
CA SER A 189 -2.51 -2.27 12.45
C SER A 189 -2.58 -1.03 13.36
N LEU A 190 -2.67 0.18 12.79
CA LEU A 190 -2.80 1.42 13.56
C LEU A 190 -4.15 1.49 14.29
N SER A 191 -5.22 1.10 13.60
CA SER A 191 -6.57 1.12 14.16
C SER A 191 -6.68 0.20 15.38
N ARG A 192 -6.17 -1.04 15.28
CA ARG A 192 -6.10 -1.97 16.41
C ARG A 192 -5.26 -1.42 17.56
N PHE A 193 -4.07 -0.88 17.27
CA PHE A 193 -3.19 -0.31 18.29
C PHE A 193 -3.88 0.81 19.08
N LEU A 194 -4.59 1.73 18.41
CA LEU A 194 -5.33 2.78 19.11
C LEU A 194 -6.53 2.22 19.88
N ILE A 195 -7.30 1.28 19.32
CA ILE A 195 -8.45 0.66 19.99
C ILE A 195 -8.07 -0.11 21.26
N GLU A 196 -6.94 -0.83 21.26
CA GLU A 196 -6.43 -1.55 22.44
C GLU A 196 -5.91 -0.60 23.53
N LYS A 197 -5.50 0.61 23.16
CA LYS A 197 -4.97 1.65 24.07
C LYS A 197 -6.01 2.69 24.48
N MET A 198 -7.19 2.66 23.87
CA MET A 198 -8.28 3.59 24.16
C MET A 198 -8.81 3.36 25.59
N PRO A 199 -8.97 4.43 26.40
CA PRO A 199 -9.62 4.32 27.70
C PRO A 199 -11.06 3.79 27.61
N PRO A 200 -11.61 3.21 28.69
CA PRO A 200 -13.03 2.91 28.77
C PRO A 200 -13.87 4.18 28.51
N ALA A 201 -14.51 4.23 27.34
CA ALA A 201 -15.27 5.39 26.89
C ALA A 201 -16.77 5.20 27.16
N ALA A 202 -17.41 6.21 27.76
CA ALA A 202 -18.84 6.18 28.04
C ALA A 202 -19.73 6.28 26.77
N SER A 203 -19.18 6.77 25.65
CA SER A 203 -19.89 6.89 24.38
C SER A 203 -18.96 6.77 23.17
N GLN A 204 -19.53 6.44 22.01
CA GLN A 204 -18.84 6.45 20.71
C GLN A 204 -18.28 7.83 20.37
N GLU A 205 -18.99 8.91 20.70
CA GLU A 205 -18.50 10.27 20.49
C GLU A 205 -17.23 10.56 21.30
N SER A 206 -17.22 10.19 22.59
CA SER A 206 -16.03 10.35 23.44
C SER A 206 -14.86 9.50 22.96
N ALA A 207 -15.14 8.29 22.47
CA ALA A 207 -14.14 7.40 21.90
C ALA A 207 -13.53 7.98 20.60
N MET A 208 -14.37 8.41 19.66
CA MET A 208 -13.93 9.06 18.43
C MET A 208 -13.16 10.36 18.69
N LYS A 209 -13.57 11.15 19.69
CA LYS A 209 -12.85 12.37 20.11
C LYS A 209 -11.44 12.04 20.63
N TRP A 210 -11.29 10.96 21.40
CA TRP A 210 -9.97 10.48 21.84
C TRP A 210 -9.11 10.04 20.65
N ILE A 211 -9.64 9.19 19.76
CA ILE A 211 -8.93 8.74 18.54
C ILE A 211 -8.44 9.93 17.70
N LYS A 212 -9.30 10.91 17.44
CA LYS A 212 -8.93 12.12 16.68
C LYS A 212 -7.80 12.89 17.37
N SER A 213 -7.90 13.11 18.69
CA SER A 213 -6.86 13.81 19.45
C SER A 213 -5.50 13.11 19.41
N ILE A 214 -5.48 11.77 19.42
CA ILE A 214 -4.22 11.01 19.27
C ILE A 214 -3.69 11.12 17.83
N LEU A 215 -4.54 11.02 16.81
CA LEU A 215 -4.13 11.17 15.41
C LEU A 215 -3.58 12.58 15.12
N GLU A 216 -4.26 13.63 15.59
CA GLU A 216 -3.83 15.03 15.48
C GLU A 216 -2.44 15.25 16.09
N ARG A 217 -2.24 14.76 17.32
CA ARG A 217 -0.98 14.91 18.08
C ARG A 217 0.21 14.17 17.45
N ASN A 218 -0.05 13.12 16.68
CA ASN A 218 0.99 12.33 16.02
C ASN A 218 1.22 12.73 14.55
N LEU A 219 0.38 13.61 14.00
CA LEU A 219 0.55 14.16 12.67
C LEU A 219 1.50 15.36 12.71
N ALA A 220 2.80 15.12 12.61
CA ALA A 220 3.78 16.19 12.54
C ALA A 220 3.51 17.10 11.33
N THR A 221 3.36 18.40 11.58
CA THR A 221 3.18 19.45 10.56
C THR A 221 4.14 20.60 10.85
N VAL A 222 4.48 21.40 9.83
CA VAL A 222 5.16 22.69 10.06
C VAL A 222 4.19 23.69 10.68
N ASP A 223 4.62 24.33 11.77
CA ASP A 223 3.80 25.30 12.50
C ASP A 223 3.55 26.59 11.70
N ASN A 224 4.41 26.92 10.73
CA ASN A 224 4.33 28.17 9.98
C ASN A 224 4.86 28.05 8.54
N GLU A 225 4.01 28.36 7.55
CA GLU A 225 4.42 28.47 6.13
C GLU A 225 5.55 29.49 5.93
N ASN A 226 5.50 30.57 6.71
CA ASN A 226 6.46 31.63 6.65
C ASN A 226 7.86 31.11 6.96
N GLU A 227 8.03 30.10 7.84
CA GLU A 227 9.38 29.62 8.17
C GLU A 227 10.07 29.02 6.93
N MET A 228 9.37 28.19 6.14
CA MET A 228 9.95 27.65 4.90
C MET A 228 10.20 28.75 3.87
N ILE A 229 9.18 29.60 3.61
CA ILE A 229 9.27 30.57 2.51
C ILE A 229 10.15 31.76 2.88
N GLU A 230 10.32 32.14 4.15
CA GLU A 230 11.21 33.22 4.59
C GLU A 230 12.65 32.74 4.80
N ARG A 231 12.87 31.53 5.33
CA ARG A 231 14.22 30.96 5.49
C ARG A 231 14.86 30.61 4.15
N GLY A 232 14.07 30.17 3.17
CA GLY A 232 14.55 29.81 1.85
C GLY A 232 15.50 28.61 1.85
N GLY A 233 16.39 28.56 0.85
CA GLY A 233 17.31 27.46 0.59
C GLY A 233 16.92 26.62 -0.62
N VAL A 234 17.52 25.42 -0.72
CA VAL A 234 17.37 24.50 -1.86
C VAL A 234 16.39 23.39 -1.49
N PHE A 235 15.28 23.29 -2.21
CA PHE A 235 14.27 22.24 -2.00
C PHE A 235 14.07 21.40 -3.25
N ALA A 236 14.03 20.07 -3.10
CA ALA A 236 13.76 19.14 -4.18
C ALA A 236 12.42 18.42 -3.95
N LEU A 237 11.50 18.55 -4.91
CA LEU A 237 10.26 17.78 -4.91
C LEU A 237 10.57 16.40 -5.46
N VAL A 238 10.39 15.34 -4.66
CA VAL A 238 10.72 13.95 -5.03
C VAL A 238 9.49 13.04 -4.91
N GLY A 239 9.53 11.86 -5.54
CA GLY A 239 8.45 10.87 -5.51
C GLY A 239 8.01 10.37 -6.89
N PRO A 240 7.02 9.46 -6.95
CA PRO A 240 6.68 8.70 -8.16
C PRO A 240 6.25 9.50 -9.40
N THR A 241 6.15 8.82 -10.54
CA THR A 241 5.46 9.34 -11.73
C THR A 241 4.01 9.71 -11.40
N GLY A 242 3.50 10.80 -11.99
CA GLY A 242 2.09 11.20 -11.83
C GLY A 242 1.67 11.73 -10.45
N VAL A 243 2.55 11.70 -9.44
CA VAL A 243 2.24 12.15 -8.06
C VAL A 243 2.00 13.66 -7.91
N GLY A 244 2.28 14.45 -8.95
CA GLY A 244 2.04 15.91 -8.96
C GLY A 244 3.24 16.79 -8.58
N LYS A 245 4.49 16.29 -8.69
CA LYS A 245 5.72 17.07 -8.42
C LYS A 245 5.76 18.41 -9.16
N THR A 246 5.79 18.40 -10.49
CA THR A 246 5.88 19.60 -11.35
C THR A 246 4.82 20.64 -11.03
N THR A 247 3.57 20.21 -10.82
CA THR A 247 2.46 21.10 -10.43
C THR A 247 2.66 21.66 -9.02
N THR A 248 3.16 20.87 -8.07
CA THR A 248 3.48 21.32 -6.71
C THR A 248 4.67 22.28 -6.70
N THR A 249 5.71 22.01 -7.49
CA THR A 249 6.84 22.90 -7.73
C THR A 249 6.36 24.24 -8.26
N ALA A 250 5.43 24.26 -9.23
CA ALA A 250 4.83 25.49 -9.77
C ALA A 250 4.01 26.27 -8.72
N LYS A 251 3.23 25.59 -7.86
CA LYS A 251 2.50 26.24 -6.76
C LYS A 251 3.43 26.87 -5.73
N LEU A 252 4.48 26.16 -5.32
CA LEU A 252 5.53 26.70 -4.43
C LEU A 252 6.29 27.86 -5.08
N ALA A 253 6.64 27.73 -6.36
CA ALA A 253 7.30 28.79 -7.13
C ALA A 253 6.48 30.08 -7.14
N ALA A 254 5.18 29.98 -7.46
CA ALA A 254 4.27 31.11 -7.47
C ALA A 254 4.18 31.78 -6.09
N ARG A 255 4.13 31.01 -4.98
CA ARG A 255 4.16 31.57 -3.62
C ARG A 255 5.46 32.29 -3.29
N CYS A 256 6.61 31.70 -3.64
CA CYS A 256 7.91 32.34 -3.45
C CYS A 256 8.02 33.66 -4.25
N VAL A 257 7.52 33.69 -5.49
CA VAL A 257 7.49 34.88 -6.34
C VAL A 257 6.55 35.96 -5.79
N MET A 258 5.37 35.58 -5.28
CA MET A 258 4.44 36.53 -4.64
C MET A 258 5.02 37.17 -3.38
N ARG A 259 5.87 36.44 -2.62
CA ARG A 259 6.45 36.94 -1.35
C ARG A 259 7.75 37.73 -1.55
N HIS A 260 8.65 37.24 -2.41
CA HIS A 260 10.03 37.76 -2.52
C HIS A 260 10.40 38.30 -3.92
N GLY A 261 9.47 38.21 -4.88
CA GLY A 261 9.70 38.58 -6.27
C GLY A 261 10.48 37.55 -7.09
N PRO A 262 10.39 37.59 -8.43
CA PRO A 262 10.98 36.58 -9.31
C PRO A 262 12.51 36.58 -9.29
N GLY A 263 13.14 37.72 -9.00
CA GLY A 263 14.60 37.81 -8.88
C GLY A 263 15.18 36.93 -7.77
N LYS A 264 14.40 36.59 -6.74
CA LYS A 264 14.83 35.82 -5.56
C LYS A 264 14.68 34.30 -5.69
N LEU A 265 13.90 33.83 -6.69
CA LEU A 265 13.70 32.42 -6.99
C LEU A 265 14.60 31.96 -8.16
N ALA A 266 14.97 30.69 -8.17
CA ALA A 266 15.34 29.95 -9.36
C ALA A 266 14.66 28.59 -9.40
N LEU A 267 14.45 28.08 -10.61
CA LEU A 267 13.86 26.76 -10.86
C LEU A 267 14.88 25.87 -11.57
N ILE A 268 15.05 24.66 -11.08
CA ILE A 268 15.84 23.60 -11.72
C ILE A 268 14.88 22.45 -12.06
N THR A 269 15.12 21.76 -13.16
CA THR A 269 14.47 20.49 -13.47
C THR A 269 15.49 19.43 -13.85
N THR A 270 15.30 18.22 -13.31
CA THR A 270 16.05 17.02 -13.72
C THR A 270 15.27 16.14 -14.70
N ASP A 271 14.03 16.52 -15.06
CA ASP A 271 13.22 15.80 -16.05
C ASP A 271 13.54 16.26 -17.49
N GLY A 272 14.83 16.17 -17.87
CA GLY A 272 15.31 16.53 -19.20
C GLY A 272 14.93 15.54 -20.31
N TYR A 273 14.32 14.39 -19.95
CA TYR A 273 13.97 13.32 -20.89
C TYR A 273 12.49 13.29 -21.27
N ARG A 274 11.58 13.71 -20.38
CA ARG A 274 10.13 13.67 -20.65
C ARG A 274 9.67 15.03 -21.18
N ILE A 275 9.41 15.08 -22.48
CA ILE A 275 8.98 16.28 -23.23
C ILE A 275 7.95 17.12 -22.43
N GLY A 276 6.88 16.50 -21.95
CA GLY A 276 5.81 17.21 -21.24
C GLY A 276 6.18 17.80 -19.87
N GLY A 277 7.09 17.16 -19.11
CA GLY A 277 7.46 17.61 -17.76
C GLY A 277 8.29 18.89 -17.80
N TYR A 278 9.36 18.85 -18.60
CA TYR A 278 10.22 19.99 -18.86
C TYR A 278 9.45 21.20 -19.40
N GLU A 279 8.60 20.99 -20.42
CA GLU A 279 7.84 22.08 -21.03
C GLU A 279 6.80 22.68 -20.08
N GLN A 280 6.13 21.86 -19.27
CA GLN A 280 5.18 22.35 -18.27
C GLN A 280 5.85 23.27 -17.25
N LEU A 281 7.00 22.90 -16.68
CA LEU A 281 7.71 23.76 -15.74
C LEU A 281 8.24 25.04 -16.42
N ARG A 282 8.75 24.94 -17.66
CA ARG A 282 9.21 26.08 -18.45
C ARG A 282 8.10 27.09 -18.74
N ILE A 283 6.88 26.63 -18.99
CA ILE A 283 5.70 27.51 -19.17
C ILE A 283 5.39 28.25 -17.86
N TYR A 284 5.36 27.56 -16.71
CA TYR A 284 5.18 28.21 -15.41
C TYR A 284 6.30 29.21 -15.09
N GLY A 285 7.56 28.86 -15.35
CA GLY A 285 8.70 29.79 -15.20
C GLY A 285 8.52 31.06 -16.05
N LYS A 286 8.11 30.92 -17.31
CA LYS A 286 7.81 32.07 -18.19
C LYS A 286 6.66 32.95 -17.65
N ILE A 287 5.59 32.35 -17.14
CA ILE A 287 4.45 33.09 -16.54
C ILE A 287 4.90 33.84 -15.28
N LEU A 288 5.76 33.22 -14.46
CA LEU A 288 6.25 33.79 -13.20
C LEU A 288 7.45 34.75 -13.37
N GLY A 289 8.02 34.88 -14.57
CA GLY A 289 9.24 35.66 -14.82
C GLY A 289 10.52 35.03 -14.26
N VAL A 290 10.56 33.71 -14.09
CA VAL A 290 11.67 32.96 -13.48
C VAL A 290 12.29 31.99 -14.48
N MET A 291 13.61 32.04 -14.61
CA MET A 291 14.38 31.12 -15.46
C MET A 291 14.33 29.68 -14.91
N VAL A 292 14.16 28.72 -15.81
CA VAL A 292 14.21 27.28 -15.54
C VAL A 292 15.50 26.72 -16.12
N HIS A 293 16.32 26.09 -15.27
CA HIS A 293 17.58 25.47 -15.62
C HIS A 293 17.36 23.96 -15.78
N SER A 294 17.81 23.39 -16.90
CA SER A 294 17.79 21.92 -17.11
C SER A 294 19.11 21.33 -16.66
N VAL A 295 19.06 20.25 -15.88
CA VAL A 295 20.21 19.56 -15.30
C VAL A 295 20.09 18.06 -15.60
N LYS A 296 21.17 17.38 -15.97
CA LYS A 296 21.14 15.94 -16.30
C LYS A 296 21.70 15.05 -15.21
N ASP A 297 22.76 15.48 -14.54
CA ASP A 297 23.50 14.69 -13.55
C ASP A 297 23.96 15.52 -12.34
N GLN A 298 24.68 14.86 -11.42
CA GLN A 298 25.19 15.48 -10.19
C GLN A 298 26.22 16.60 -10.44
N ALA A 299 27.01 16.52 -11.51
CA ALA A 299 27.99 17.55 -11.84
C ALA A 299 27.30 18.79 -12.41
N ASP A 300 26.37 18.61 -13.35
CA ASP A 300 25.46 19.66 -13.84
C ASP A 300 24.71 20.34 -12.66
N LEU A 301 24.17 19.53 -11.73
CA LEU A 301 23.42 20.05 -10.58
C LEU A 301 24.29 20.91 -9.67
N LYS A 302 25.51 20.46 -9.39
CA LYS A 302 26.46 21.19 -8.56
C LYS A 302 26.83 22.54 -9.18
N ILE A 303 27.14 22.57 -10.48
CA ILE A 303 27.44 23.80 -11.23
C ILE A 303 26.24 24.77 -11.16
N ALA A 304 25.03 24.27 -11.46
CA ALA A 304 23.81 25.09 -11.40
C ALA A 304 23.55 25.65 -9.99
N LEU A 305 23.75 24.85 -8.93
CA LEU A 305 23.59 25.35 -7.55
C LEU A 305 24.70 26.34 -7.15
N ASP A 306 25.94 26.16 -7.63
CA ASP A 306 27.04 27.09 -7.41
C ASP A 306 26.76 28.46 -8.06
N GLU A 307 26.23 28.49 -9.28
CA GLU A 307 25.78 29.71 -9.98
C GLU A 307 24.59 30.39 -9.27
N LEU A 308 23.70 29.59 -8.67
CA LEU A 308 22.45 30.06 -8.06
C LEU A 308 22.58 30.42 -6.58
N LYS A 309 23.79 30.41 -5.97
CA LYS A 309 24.02 30.79 -4.56
C LYS A 309 23.51 32.19 -4.16
N GLY A 310 23.38 33.11 -5.10
CA GLY A 310 22.79 34.44 -4.86
C GLY A 310 21.25 34.47 -4.77
N LYS A 311 20.58 33.35 -5.05
CA LYS A 311 19.13 33.20 -4.91
C LYS A 311 18.76 32.88 -3.47
N HIS A 312 17.61 33.39 -3.06
CA HIS A 312 17.06 33.11 -1.73
C HIS A 312 16.43 31.71 -1.68
N THR A 313 15.74 31.30 -2.73
CA THR A 313 15.15 29.96 -2.86
C THR A 313 15.49 29.35 -4.21
N VAL A 314 15.82 28.06 -4.21
CA VAL A 314 15.94 27.23 -5.41
C VAL A 314 15.00 26.04 -5.27
N LEU A 315 14.10 25.84 -6.25
CA LEU A 315 13.22 24.69 -6.30
C LEU A 315 13.65 23.74 -7.43
N ILE A 316 13.87 22.48 -7.09
CA ILE A 316 14.27 21.41 -8.01
C ILE A 316 13.05 20.51 -8.25
N ASP A 317 12.56 20.47 -9.49
CA ASP A 317 11.58 19.49 -9.94
C ASP A 317 12.30 18.24 -10.44
N THR A 318 12.10 17.09 -9.79
CA THR A 318 12.80 15.86 -10.21
C THR A 318 12.00 15.04 -11.22
N VAL A 319 12.72 14.28 -12.05
CA VAL A 319 12.11 13.25 -12.88
C VAL A 319 11.28 12.28 -12.03
N GLY A 320 10.07 11.95 -12.50
CA GLY A 320 9.24 10.91 -11.87
C GLY A 320 9.74 9.52 -12.20
N VAL A 321 9.98 8.72 -11.16
CA VAL A 321 10.53 7.37 -11.25
C VAL A 321 9.65 6.42 -10.43
N SER A 322 9.43 5.18 -10.91
CA SER A 322 8.74 4.14 -10.12
C SER A 322 9.49 3.86 -8.82
N GLN A 323 8.80 3.67 -7.70
CA GLN A 323 9.45 3.38 -6.41
C GLN A 323 10.22 2.04 -6.37
N ARG A 324 10.06 1.20 -7.40
CA ARG A 324 10.77 -0.08 -7.57
C ARG A 324 11.94 0.01 -8.56
N ASP A 325 12.20 1.18 -9.13
CA ASP A 325 13.28 1.42 -10.07
C ASP A 325 14.61 1.72 -9.34
N ARG A 326 15.73 1.35 -9.95
CA ARG A 326 17.07 1.67 -9.44
C ARG A 326 17.38 3.17 -9.53
N MET A 327 16.78 3.86 -10.50
CA MET A 327 16.93 5.31 -10.68
C MET A 327 16.48 6.15 -9.47
N VAL A 328 15.70 5.58 -8.54
CA VAL A 328 15.34 6.26 -7.27
C VAL A 328 16.59 6.47 -6.39
N ALA A 329 17.44 5.45 -6.27
CA ALA A 329 18.67 5.54 -5.49
C ALA A 329 19.68 6.51 -6.13
N GLU A 330 19.77 6.49 -7.47
CA GLU A 330 20.59 7.43 -8.26
C GLU A 330 20.10 8.87 -8.07
N GLN A 331 18.78 9.11 -8.08
CA GLN A 331 18.20 10.42 -7.81
C GLN A 331 18.50 10.91 -6.38
N VAL A 332 18.42 10.04 -5.37
CA VAL A 332 18.78 10.42 -3.99
C VAL A 332 20.27 10.74 -3.88
N ALA A 333 21.15 9.92 -4.47
CA ALA A 333 22.59 10.14 -4.47
C ALA A 333 22.98 11.44 -5.20
N MET A 334 22.36 11.74 -6.35
CA MET A 334 22.56 12.98 -7.10
C MET A 334 22.21 14.23 -6.28
N LEU A 335 21.09 14.20 -5.55
CA LEU A 335 20.64 15.33 -4.74
C LEU A 335 21.50 15.53 -3.49
N SER A 336 21.83 14.45 -2.76
CA SER A 336 22.70 14.54 -1.58
C SER A 336 24.14 14.88 -1.94
N GLY A 337 24.64 14.39 -3.07
CA GLY A 337 26.00 14.62 -3.56
C GLY A 337 26.24 15.97 -4.23
N ALA A 338 25.22 16.83 -4.33
CA ALA A 338 25.30 18.12 -5.02
C ALA A 338 26.16 19.18 -4.30
N GLY A 339 26.64 18.91 -3.08
CA GLY A 339 27.52 19.82 -2.32
C GLY A 339 26.79 20.99 -1.65
N SER A 340 25.46 21.02 -1.70
CA SER A 340 24.59 21.95 -0.96
C SER A 340 23.58 21.16 -0.13
N GLU A 341 23.03 21.76 0.93
CA GLU A 341 21.97 21.13 1.75
C GLU A 341 20.63 21.09 0.99
N VAL A 342 20.42 20.04 0.18
CA VAL A 342 19.19 19.85 -0.59
C VAL A 342 18.11 19.21 0.27
N LYS A 343 17.07 19.98 0.60
CA LYS A 343 15.92 19.54 1.40
C LYS A 343 14.90 18.83 0.51
N ARG A 344 14.82 17.52 0.61
CA ARG A 344 13.91 16.69 -0.19
C ARG A 344 12.52 16.66 0.47
N LEU A 345 11.50 17.02 -0.31
CA LEU A 345 10.08 16.96 0.07
C LEU A 345 9.39 15.88 -0.76
N LEU A 346 8.99 14.79 -0.10
CA LEU A 346 8.38 13.63 -0.75
C LEU A 346 6.90 13.90 -1.04
N CYS A 347 6.53 13.97 -2.32
CA CYS A 347 5.14 14.03 -2.72
C CYS A 347 4.47 12.65 -2.56
N LEU A 348 3.34 12.60 -1.87
CA LEU A 348 2.55 11.40 -1.59
C LEU A 348 1.11 11.60 -2.11
N SER A 349 0.67 10.76 -3.04
CA SER A 349 -0.70 10.84 -3.57
C SER A 349 -1.71 10.30 -2.57
N ALA A 350 -2.70 11.12 -2.20
CA ALA A 350 -3.80 10.69 -1.32
C ALA A 350 -4.65 9.57 -1.94
N THR A 351 -4.62 9.39 -3.26
CA THR A 351 -5.32 8.31 -3.97
C THR A 351 -4.60 6.95 -3.95
N SER A 352 -3.35 6.88 -3.47
CA SER A 352 -2.57 5.63 -3.46
C SER A 352 -2.91 4.72 -2.28
N THR A 353 -2.82 3.39 -2.45
CA THR A 353 -3.05 2.44 -1.34
C THR A 353 -1.97 2.57 -0.25
N GLY A 354 -2.27 2.12 0.96
CA GLY A 354 -1.31 2.15 2.07
C GLY A 354 -0.03 1.37 1.78
N GLU A 355 -0.12 0.23 1.09
CA GLU A 355 1.02 -0.58 0.65
C GLU A 355 1.91 0.22 -0.32
N THR A 356 1.29 0.83 -1.33
CA THR A 356 1.97 1.68 -2.31
C THR A 356 2.71 2.82 -1.62
N LEU A 357 2.04 3.51 -0.69
CA LEU A 357 2.62 4.61 0.08
C LEU A 357 3.78 4.15 0.98
N ASN A 358 3.66 2.98 1.64
CA ASN A 358 4.77 2.41 2.41
C ASN A 358 5.99 2.05 1.52
N GLU A 359 5.78 1.50 0.32
CA GLU A 359 6.88 1.27 -0.64
C GLU A 359 7.54 2.59 -1.06
N VAL A 360 6.74 3.61 -1.40
CA VAL A 360 7.22 4.93 -1.81
C VAL A 360 8.05 5.58 -0.71
N VAL A 361 7.58 5.59 0.55
CA VAL A 361 8.36 6.16 1.65
C VAL A 361 9.68 5.42 1.81
N ARG A 362 9.67 4.08 1.84
CA ARG A 362 10.90 3.27 1.97
C ARG A 362 11.90 3.52 0.84
N ALA A 363 11.44 3.62 -0.40
CA ALA A 363 12.31 3.84 -1.55
C ALA A 363 12.97 5.23 -1.56
N TYR A 364 12.28 6.26 -1.03
CA TYR A 364 12.75 7.64 -1.00
C TYR A 364 13.36 8.07 0.36
N GLN A 365 13.50 7.16 1.33
CA GLN A 365 14.24 7.39 2.57
C GLN A 365 15.73 7.66 2.31
N GLY A 366 16.43 8.20 3.31
CA GLY A 366 17.85 8.57 3.26
C GLY A 366 18.10 10.04 3.58
N GLU A 367 19.34 10.48 3.40
CA GLU A 367 19.79 11.84 3.76
C GLU A 367 18.99 12.94 3.03
N GLY A 368 18.72 14.05 3.73
CA GLY A 368 17.99 15.19 3.17
C GLY A 368 16.47 15.04 3.08
N LEU A 369 15.87 13.87 3.36
CA LEU A 369 14.40 13.75 3.44
C LEU A 369 13.86 14.57 4.62
N THR A 370 13.36 15.75 4.32
CA THR A 370 12.98 16.77 5.33
C THR A 370 11.50 16.68 5.71
N GLY A 371 10.67 16.17 4.81
CA GLY A 371 9.24 16.05 5.02
C GLY A 371 8.51 15.56 3.77
N CYS A 372 7.18 15.71 3.78
CA CYS A 372 6.31 15.28 2.70
C CYS A 372 5.25 16.33 2.34
N ILE A 373 4.66 16.17 1.15
CA ILE A 373 3.51 16.93 0.67
C ILE A 373 2.44 15.93 0.24
N MET A 374 1.24 16.04 0.81
CA MET A 374 0.08 15.27 0.36
C MET A 374 -0.49 15.90 -0.91
N THR A 375 -0.65 15.13 -1.98
CA THR A 375 -1.20 15.62 -3.26
C THR A 375 -2.51 14.91 -3.61
N LYS A 376 -3.28 15.51 -4.53
CA LYS A 376 -4.53 14.94 -5.08
C LYS A 376 -5.62 14.68 -4.02
N LEU A 377 -5.71 15.54 -3.00
CA LEU A 377 -6.72 15.41 -1.94
C LEU A 377 -8.18 15.61 -2.44
N ASP A 378 -8.32 16.19 -3.61
CA ASP A 378 -9.55 16.39 -4.40
C ASP A 378 -9.98 15.13 -5.17
N GLU A 379 -9.03 14.31 -5.61
CA GLU A 379 -9.30 13.02 -6.28
C GLU A 379 -9.54 11.87 -5.27
N ALA A 380 -9.15 12.05 -4.01
CA ALA A 380 -9.13 11.00 -2.99
C ALA A 380 -10.51 10.69 -2.40
N ALA A 381 -10.95 9.42 -2.50
CA ALA A 381 -12.16 8.93 -1.87
C ALA A 381 -12.05 8.85 -0.33
N THR A 382 -10.88 8.45 0.17
CA THR A 382 -10.50 8.45 1.58
C THR A 382 -9.08 8.99 1.71
N ILE A 383 -8.70 9.48 2.90
CA ILE A 383 -7.36 10.05 3.15
C ILE A 383 -6.66 9.45 4.39
N GLY A 384 -7.32 8.56 5.14
CA GLY A 384 -6.72 7.88 6.30
C GLY A 384 -5.56 6.97 5.93
N ASN A 385 -5.53 6.47 4.69
CA ASN A 385 -4.43 5.70 4.08
C ASN A 385 -3.10 6.48 4.07
N VAL A 386 -3.13 7.75 3.66
CA VAL A 386 -1.93 8.60 3.60
C VAL A 386 -1.60 9.20 4.95
N LEU A 387 -2.60 9.55 5.76
CA LEU A 387 -2.37 9.97 7.16
C LEU A 387 -1.75 8.86 8.00
N ASP A 388 -2.22 7.61 7.86
CA ASP A 388 -1.65 6.42 8.51
C ASP A 388 -0.15 6.27 8.22
N VAL A 389 0.25 6.38 6.94
CA VAL A 389 1.64 6.25 6.54
C VAL A 389 2.47 7.45 7.02
N VAL A 390 1.98 8.68 6.90
CA VAL A 390 2.68 9.89 7.40
C VAL A 390 2.91 9.80 8.91
N ILE A 391 1.90 9.40 9.69
CA ILE A 391 1.98 9.21 11.15
C ILE A 391 2.98 8.11 11.51
N ARG A 392 2.82 6.89 10.95
CA ARG A 392 3.69 5.76 11.28
C ARG A 392 5.15 6.00 10.87
N GLN A 393 5.38 6.62 9.72
CA GLN A 393 6.71 6.95 9.22
C GLN A 393 7.29 8.25 9.80
N LYS A 394 6.55 8.94 10.69
CA LYS A 394 6.93 10.21 11.33
C LYS A 394 7.40 11.30 10.36
N LEU A 395 6.75 11.37 9.20
CA LEU A 395 7.08 12.37 8.19
C LEU A 395 6.47 13.71 8.59
N ASN A 396 7.29 14.77 8.60
CA ASN A 396 6.77 16.12 8.77
C ASN A 396 5.97 16.52 7.52
N LEU A 397 4.69 16.83 7.67
CA LEU A 397 3.79 17.17 6.57
C LEU A 397 3.79 18.68 6.35
N TYR A 398 4.31 19.10 5.19
CA TYR A 398 4.46 20.52 4.85
C TYR A 398 3.20 21.10 4.25
N TYR A 399 2.74 20.50 3.17
CA TYR A 399 1.60 21.00 2.40
C TYR A 399 0.63 19.90 2.01
N VAL A 400 -0.54 20.35 1.62
CA VAL A 400 -1.65 19.57 1.08
C VAL A 400 -2.10 20.24 -0.22
N ALA A 401 -2.10 19.52 -1.33
CA ALA A 401 -2.62 19.97 -2.61
C ALA A 401 -3.95 19.28 -2.94
N ASN A 402 -4.96 20.08 -3.27
CA ASN A 402 -6.39 19.73 -3.33
C ASN A 402 -7.07 20.29 -4.61
N GLY A 403 -6.33 20.32 -5.72
CA GLY A 403 -6.82 20.83 -7.00
C GLY A 403 -5.68 21.19 -7.97
N GLN A 404 -6.04 21.84 -9.06
CA GLN A 404 -5.14 22.12 -10.19
C GLN A 404 -4.67 23.58 -10.29
N ARG A 405 -5.29 24.52 -9.57
CA ARG A 405 -4.98 25.96 -9.64
C ARG A 405 -3.63 26.29 -9.01
N VAL A 406 -2.97 27.30 -9.56
CA VAL A 406 -1.63 27.73 -9.19
C VAL A 406 -1.67 29.24 -8.88
N PRO A 407 -1.40 29.68 -7.63
CA PRO A 407 -0.92 28.94 -6.46
C PRO A 407 -1.99 28.42 -5.48
N GLU A 408 -3.28 28.59 -5.79
CA GLU A 408 -4.34 28.61 -4.77
C GLU A 408 -4.61 27.23 -4.14
N ASP A 409 -4.53 26.15 -4.93
CA ASP A 409 -4.86 24.78 -4.48
C ASP A 409 -3.66 24.09 -3.81
N LEU A 410 -2.90 24.84 -3.01
CA LEU A 410 -1.87 24.36 -2.09
C LEU A 410 -2.19 24.95 -0.72
N HIS A 411 -2.15 24.18 0.34
CA HIS A 411 -2.43 24.66 1.69
C HIS A 411 -1.41 24.11 2.68
N VAL A 412 -1.09 24.90 3.71
CA VAL A 412 -0.37 24.41 4.88
C VAL A 412 -1.16 23.28 5.49
N ALA A 413 -0.48 22.24 5.95
CA ALA A 413 -1.13 21.13 6.62
C ALA A 413 -1.72 21.57 7.97
N ASN A 414 -3.05 21.49 8.10
CA ASN A 414 -3.76 21.71 9.36
C ASN A 414 -4.18 20.35 9.94
N GLN A 415 -3.61 19.99 11.09
CA GLN A 415 -3.79 18.68 11.73
C GLN A 415 -5.28 18.35 11.96
N GLN A 416 -5.98 19.23 12.67
CA GLN A 416 -7.38 19.08 13.03
C GLN A 416 -8.26 18.93 11.78
N TYR A 417 -8.08 19.81 10.78
CA TYR A 417 -8.82 19.75 9.52
C TYR A 417 -8.63 18.42 8.78
N LEU A 418 -7.39 17.92 8.68
CA LEU A 418 -7.08 16.68 7.98
C LEU A 418 -7.67 15.46 8.68
N VAL A 419 -7.55 15.39 10.00
CA VAL A 419 -8.11 14.30 10.81
C VAL A 419 -9.65 14.33 10.78
N ASP A 420 -10.28 15.50 10.93
CA ASP A 420 -11.73 15.64 10.79
C ASP A 420 -12.21 15.27 9.38
N ARG A 421 -11.49 15.69 8.34
CA ARG A 421 -11.81 15.39 6.94
C ARG A 421 -11.73 13.88 6.66
N ALA A 422 -10.75 13.18 7.23
CA ALA A 422 -10.62 11.72 7.08
C ALA A 422 -11.88 10.98 7.54
N PHE A 423 -12.48 11.39 8.67
CA PHE A 423 -13.71 10.78 9.19
C PHE A 423 -15.01 11.35 8.58
N LYS A 424 -14.96 12.46 7.83
CA LYS A 424 -16.10 13.04 7.08
C LYS A 424 -16.20 12.55 5.64
N LEU A 425 -15.10 12.12 5.02
CA LEU A 425 -15.07 11.60 3.64
C LEU A 425 -15.66 10.17 3.49
N LYS A 426 -16.24 9.60 4.54
CA LYS A 426 -16.95 8.32 4.51
C LYS A 426 -18.10 8.37 3.51
N ARG A 427 -17.88 7.82 2.31
CA ARG A 427 -18.97 7.54 1.38
C ARG A 427 -19.66 6.25 1.80
N GLU A 428 -20.99 6.26 1.78
CA GLU A 428 -21.84 5.08 1.93
C GLU A 428 -21.75 4.21 0.67
N THR A 429 -20.59 3.59 0.45
CA THR A 429 -20.36 2.66 -0.66
C THR A 429 -20.17 1.26 -0.09
N ALA A 430 -21.24 0.47 -0.15
CA ALA A 430 -21.34 -0.86 0.42
C ALA A 430 -20.26 -1.91 0.02
N PRO A 431 -19.60 -1.90 -1.17
CA PRO A 431 -18.66 -2.97 -1.51
C PRO A 431 -17.25 -2.84 -0.89
N PHE A 432 -16.93 -1.72 -0.23
CA PHE A 432 -15.61 -1.50 0.40
C PHE A 432 -15.67 -1.24 1.91
N GLN A 433 -16.87 -1.29 2.51
CA GLN A 433 -17.05 -1.17 3.95
C GLN A 433 -17.14 -2.56 4.59
N LEU A 434 -16.41 -2.75 5.70
CA LEU A 434 -16.41 -4.01 6.43
C LEU A 434 -17.64 -4.15 7.34
N GLN A 435 -18.32 -5.29 7.21
CA GLN A 435 -19.40 -5.72 8.08
C GLN A 435 -18.86 -6.23 9.43
N ASP A 436 -19.73 -6.28 10.45
CA ASP A 436 -19.36 -6.71 11.81
C ASP A 436 -18.76 -8.11 11.85
N GLU A 437 -19.28 -8.98 10.98
CA GLU A 437 -18.91 -10.38 10.78
C GLU A 437 -17.52 -10.53 10.12
N GLU A 438 -17.07 -9.52 9.37
CA GLU A 438 -15.79 -9.52 8.66
C GLU A 438 -14.64 -8.95 9.50
N LEU A 439 -14.94 -8.07 10.48
CA LEU A 439 -13.95 -7.49 11.38
C LEU A 439 -13.05 -8.53 12.10
N PRO A 440 -13.55 -9.66 12.64
CA PRO A 440 -12.69 -10.71 13.20
C PRO A 440 -11.60 -11.19 12.24
N LEU A 441 -11.97 -11.45 10.98
CA LEU A 441 -11.10 -12.04 9.96
C LEU A 441 -10.00 -11.07 9.53
N VAL A 442 -10.35 -9.79 9.37
CA VAL A 442 -9.38 -8.71 9.08
C VAL A 442 -8.44 -8.51 10.27
N MET A 443 -8.95 -8.56 11.52
CA MET A 443 -8.14 -8.38 12.71
C MET A 443 -7.24 -9.57 13.05
N ALA A 444 -7.65 -10.82 12.76
CA ALA A 444 -6.87 -12.03 13.05
C ALA A 444 -5.43 -11.93 12.50
N ASN A 445 -5.31 -11.53 11.23
CA ASN A 445 -4.02 -11.41 10.54
C ASN A 445 -3.14 -10.26 11.06
N THR A 446 -3.69 -9.25 11.73
CA THR A 446 -2.92 -8.10 12.26
C THR A 446 -2.11 -8.42 13.51
N ALA A 447 -2.43 -9.49 14.24
CA ALA A 447 -1.77 -9.82 15.51
C ALA A 447 -0.25 -10.06 15.35
N ARG A 448 0.19 -10.49 14.16
CA ARG A 448 1.62 -10.64 13.82
C ARG A 448 2.33 -9.30 13.58
N ASN A 449 1.59 -8.25 13.22
CA ASN A 449 2.12 -6.92 12.89
C ASN A 449 2.16 -5.95 14.08
N MET A 450 1.67 -6.32 15.26
CA MET A 450 1.75 -5.48 16.47
C MET A 450 3.20 -5.19 16.93
N ASN A 451 4.18 -5.96 16.44
CA ASN A 451 5.61 -5.71 16.63
C ASN A 451 6.22 -4.72 15.62
N ASP A 452 5.43 -4.10 14.74
CA ASP A 452 5.90 -3.02 13.87
C ASP A 452 6.46 -1.87 14.71
N ALA A 453 7.76 -1.62 14.57
CA ALA A 453 8.47 -0.58 15.32
C ALA A 453 7.92 0.83 15.05
N THR A 454 7.27 1.05 13.90
CA THR A 454 6.64 2.35 13.58
C THR A 454 5.47 2.68 14.52
N LEU A 455 4.71 1.67 14.97
CA LEU A 455 3.59 1.86 15.91
C LEU A 455 4.06 2.25 17.31
N ARG A 456 5.24 1.76 17.76
CA ARG A 456 5.84 2.16 19.05
C ARG A 456 6.19 3.64 19.10
N GLY A 457 6.28 4.28 17.93
CA GLY A 457 6.55 5.71 17.80
C GLY A 457 5.34 6.61 18.05
N VAL A 458 4.12 6.06 18.11
CA VAL A 458 2.87 6.81 18.30
C VAL A 458 2.70 7.17 19.78
N ASN A 459 2.70 8.48 20.08
CA ASN A 459 2.49 8.99 21.43
C ASN A 459 1.00 8.93 21.83
N LEU A 460 0.72 8.43 23.02
CA LEU A 460 -0.62 8.24 23.57
C LEU A 460 -0.95 9.20 24.73
N VAL A 461 0.06 9.93 25.24
CA VAL A 461 0.00 10.77 26.46
C VAL A 461 0.17 12.25 26.12
#